data_AF-A0A856M9L8-F1
#
_entry.id   AF-A0A856M9L8-F1
#
_cell.length_a   1.000
_cell.length_b   1.000
_cell.length_c   1.000
_cell.angle_alpha   90.00
_cell.angle_beta   90.00
_cell.angle_gamma   90.00
#
_symmetry.space_group_name_H-M   'P 1'
#
loop_
_entity.id
_entity.type
_entity.pdbx_description
1 polymer ?
#
loop_
_entity_poly.entity_id
_entity_poly.type
_entity_poly.pdbx_seq_one_letter_code
_entity_poly.pdbx_strand_id
1 'polypeptide(L)'
;MKKKFIGFLVLASFLLMFNTASYASGTDENTEKSTAELLESVMDDFGLFSFQIGRTDPTITIGMDQTKSESKLREYLDDNLSEEAKKKYEIYIFKEDIDKLKQEHQKSLQE
;
A
#
# COMPACT_ATOMS: atom_id res chain seq x y z
N MET A 1 -52.41 23.80 29.18
CA MET A 1 -51.21 23.04 29.64
C MET A 1 -51.62 21.56 29.65
N LYS A 2 -50.92 20.55 29.11
CA LYS A 2 -49.54 20.36 28.61
C LYS A 2 -49.64 19.36 27.42
N LYS A 3 -49.03 19.67 26.27
CA LYS A 3 -48.85 18.70 25.17
C LYS A 3 -47.68 17.79 25.54
N LYS A 4 -47.89 16.47 25.53
CA LYS A 4 -46.85 15.48 25.83
C LYS A 4 -46.06 15.22 24.54
N PHE A 5 -44.83 15.75 24.47
CA PHE A 5 -43.84 15.37 23.47
C PHE A 5 -43.26 14.00 23.86
N ILE A 6 -43.84 12.92 23.34
CA ILE A 6 -43.11 11.65 23.18
C ILE A 6 -42.57 11.68 21.77
N GLY A 7 -41.26 11.77 21.62
CA GLY A 7 -40.63 11.64 20.31
C GLY A 7 -39.38 12.47 20.19
N PHE A 8 -38.36 12.21 21.02
CA PHE A 8 -36.99 12.63 20.71
C PHE A 8 -35.96 11.90 21.59
N LEU A 9 -36.02 10.56 21.68
CA LEU A 9 -35.04 9.81 22.49
C LEU A 9 -34.44 8.57 21.82
N VAL A 10 -34.56 8.43 20.50
CA VAL A 10 -33.98 7.27 19.78
C VAL A 10 -33.04 7.69 18.63
N LEU A 11 -32.82 8.98 18.40
CA LEU A 11 -31.97 9.44 17.28
C LEU A 11 -30.54 9.82 17.68
N ALA A 12 -30.24 9.93 18.99
CA ALA A 12 -28.90 10.32 19.45
C ALA A 12 -27.89 9.15 19.49
N SER A 13 -28.36 7.90 19.47
CA SER A 13 -27.49 6.72 19.62
C SER A 13 -26.73 6.33 18.34
N PHE A 14 -27.11 6.86 17.18
CA PHE A 14 -26.48 6.52 15.90
C PHE A 14 -25.23 7.35 15.58
N LEU A 15 -24.93 8.40 16.34
CA LEU A 15 -23.78 9.28 16.07
C LEU A 15 -22.46 8.78 16.68
N LEU A 16 -22.48 7.74 17.51
CA LEU A 16 -21.27 7.21 18.15
C LEU A 16 -20.59 6.08 17.37
N MET A 17 -21.23 5.49 16.34
CA MET A 17 -20.61 4.43 15.52
C MET A 17 -19.69 4.95 14.40
N PHE A 18 -19.70 6.25 14.10
CA PHE A 18 -18.87 6.82 13.03
C PHE A 18 -17.47 7.27 13.47
N ASN A 19 -17.08 7.09 14.73
CA ASN A 19 -15.81 7.63 15.23
C ASN A 19 -14.64 6.62 15.27
N THR A 20 -14.84 5.34 14.94
CA THR A 20 -13.74 4.34 14.97
C THR A 20 -13.06 4.13 13.61
N ALA A 21 -13.64 4.64 12.51
CA ALA A 21 -13.05 4.49 11.17
C ALA A 21 -12.15 5.68 10.75
N SER A 22 -12.29 6.84 11.40
CA SER A 22 -11.56 8.05 11.00
C SER A 22 -10.10 8.09 11.46
N TYR A 23 -9.70 7.23 12.40
CA TYR A 23 -8.29 7.06 12.80
C TYR A 23 -7.51 6.16 11.84
N ALA A 24 -8.20 5.33 11.04
CA ALA A 24 -7.56 4.50 10.04
C ALA A 24 -7.09 5.33 8.84
N SER A 25 -7.92 6.26 8.33
CA SER A 25 -7.59 7.03 7.12
C SER A 25 -6.31 7.87 7.21
N GLY A 26 -5.98 8.44 8.38
CA GLY A 26 -4.75 9.21 8.57
C GLY A 26 -3.52 8.36 8.87
N THR A 27 -3.72 7.16 9.44
CA THR A 27 -2.65 6.17 9.66
C THR A 27 -2.30 5.48 8.35
N ASP A 28 -3.30 5.21 7.50
CA ASP A 28 -3.17 4.52 6.23
C ASP A 28 -2.35 5.32 5.21
N GLU A 29 -2.52 6.64 5.14
CA GLU A 29 -1.75 7.51 4.24
C GLU A 29 -0.29 7.60 4.68
N ASN A 30 -0.03 7.69 5.99
CA ASN A 30 1.34 7.72 6.51
C ASN A 30 2.08 6.40 6.28
N THR A 31 1.41 5.25 6.51
CA THR A 31 1.99 3.93 6.26
C THR A 31 2.25 3.69 4.77
N GLU A 32 1.32 4.10 3.89
CA GLU A 32 1.51 4.04 2.44
C GLU A 32 2.72 4.87 2.01
N LYS A 33 2.80 6.12 2.49
CA LYS A 33 3.89 7.03 2.16
C LYS A 33 5.25 6.52 2.65
N SER A 34 5.35 6.08 3.91
CA SER A 34 6.62 5.56 4.43
C SER A 34 7.06 4.28 3.72
N THR A 35 6.10 3.43 3.32
CA THR A 35 6.38 2.22 2.54
C THR A 35 6.89 2.57 1.15
N ALA A 36 6.28 3.55 0.48
CA ALA A 36 6.73 4.04 -0.81
C ALA A 36 8.15 4.64 -0.72
N GLU A 37 8.41 5.51 0.26
CA GLU A 37 9.73 6.11 0.49
C GLU A 37 10.81 5.04 0.75
N LEU A 38 10.49 3.99 1.53
CA LEU A 38 11.40 2.86 1.75
C LEU A 38 11.70 2.12 0.43
N LEU A 39 10.66 1.77 -0.35
CA LEU A 39 10.83 1.05 -1.62
C LEU A 39 11.63 1.88 -2.63
N GLU A 40 11.35 3.18 -2.75
CA GLU A 40 12.10 4.13 -3.58
C GLU A 40 13.58 4.17 -3.19
N SER A 41 13.88 4.20 -1.90
CA SER A 41 15.26 4.29 -1.40
C SER A 41 16.13 3.08 -1.75
N VAL A 42 15.51 1.92 -2.04
CA VAL A 42 16.21 0.66 -2.30
C VAL A 42 16.03 0.13 -3.71
N MET A 43 15.41 0.91 -4.60
CA MET A 43 15.16 0.49 -5.98
C MET A 43 16.46 0.09 -6.68
N ASP A 44 17.49 0.92 -6.64
CA ASP A 44 18.76 0.65 -7.33
C ASP A 44 19.52 -0.54 -6.71
N ASP A 45 19.52 -0.65 -5.38
CA ASP A 45 20.26 -1.68 -4.64
C ASP A 45 19.74 -3.09 -4.95
N PHE A 46 18.42 -3.24 -4.96
CA PHE A 46 17.77 -4.52 -5.28
C PHE A 46 17.40 -4.68 -6.76
N GLY A 47 17.63 -3.67 -7.60
CA GLY A 47 17.25 -3.69 -9.01
C GLY A 47 15.73 -3.76 -9.21
N LEU A 48 14.99 -2.97 -8.45
CA LEU A 48 13.56 -2.77 -8.63
C LEU A 48 13.36 -1.80 -9.80
N PHE A 49 12.48 -2.15 -10.73
CA PHE A 49 12.12 -1.25 -11.84
C PHE A 49 10.73 -0.65 -11.68
N SER A 50 9.89 -1.24 -10.83
CA SER A 50 8.56 -0.71 -10.51
C SER A 50 8.07 -1.22 -9.17
N PHE A 51 7.16 -0.47 -8.57
CA PHE A 51 6.31 -0.96 -7.48
C PHE A 51 4.94 -0.29 -7.54
N GLN A 52 3.94 -0.93 -6.94
CA GLN A 52 2.60 -0.40 -6.76
C GLN A 52 2.09 -0.79 -5.37
N ILE A 53 1.54 0.18 -4.64
CA ILE A 53 0.89 -0.05 -3.35
C ILE A 53 -0.61 0.05 -3.55
N GLY A 54 -1.32 -1.07 -3.39
CA GLY A 54 -2.76 -1.10 -3.55
C GLY A 54 -3.50 -0.51 -2.35
N ARG A 55 -4.43 0.42 -2.60
CA ARG A 55 -5.26 1.05 -1.55
C ARG A 55 -6.48 0.24 -1.17
N THR A 56 -7.13 -0.37 -2.16
CA THR A 56 -8.37 -1.16 -1.97
C THR A 56 -8.10 -2.64 -1.81
N ASP A 57 -7.16 -3.15 -2.59
CA ASP A 57 -6.55 -4.46 -2.42
C ASP A 57 -5.18 -4.21 -1.79
N PRO A 58 -4.95 -4.52 -0.50
CA PRO A 58 -3.74 -4.16 0.20
C PRO A 58 -2.61 -5.12 -0.21
N THR A 59 -2.16 -4.99 -1.45
CA THR A 59 -1.04 -5.73 -2.02
C THR A 59 0.02 -4.73 -2.47
N ILE A 60 1.26 -4.97 -2.07
CA ILE A 60 2.45 -4.33 -2.63
C ILE A 60 2.96 -5.23 -3.75
N THR A 61 2.85 -4.76 -4.98
CA THR A 61 3.38 -5.43 -6.16
C THR A 61 4.72 -4.82 -6.53
N ILE A 62 5.78 -5.62 -6.61
CA ILE A 62 7.15 -5.19 -6.90
C ILE A 62 7.67 -5.89 -8.15
N GLY A 63 8.12 -5.11 -9.12
CA GLY A 63 8.84 -5.58 -10.29
C GLY A 63 10.35 -5.50 -10.06
N MET A 64 11.03 -6.64 -10.19
CA MET A 64 12.46 -6.79 -9.88
C MET A 64 13.23 -7.42 -11.04
N ASP A 65 14.48 -7.00 -11.24
CA ASP A 65 15.38 -7.62 -12.20
C ASP A 65 15.59 -9.12 -11.89
N GLN A 66 15.45 -9.96 -12.91
CA GLN A 66 15.58 -11.42 -12.81
C GLN A 66 16.93 -11.90 -12.26
N THR A 67 18.02 -11.13 -12.41
CA THR A 67 19.37 -11.47 -11.95
C THR A 67 19.58 -11.20 -10.46
N LYS A 68 18.73 -10.37 -9.84
CA LYS A 68 18.83 -9.97 -8.43
C LYS A 68 18.15 -11.00 -7.51
N SER A 69 18.50 -10.99 -6.23
CA SER A 69 18.02 -11.98 -5.25
C SER A 69 16.71 -11.56 -4.58
N GLU A 70 15.61 -12.21 -4.94
CA GLU A 70 14.30 -11.98 -4.29
C GLU A 70 14.34 -12.28 -2.79
N SER A 71 15.05 -13.34 -2.36
CA SER A 71 15.14 -13.70 -0.94
C SER A 71 15.77 -12.59 -0.10
N LYS A 72 16.82 -11.92 -0.62
CA LYS A 72 17.45 -10.79 0.06
C LYS A 72 16.53 -9.57 0.15
N LEU A 73 15.74 -9.33 -0.90
CA LEU A 73 14.73 -8.27 -0.86
C LEU A 73 13.67 -8.57 0.20
N ARG A 74 13.17 -9.81 0.26
CA ARG A 74 12.19 -10.22 1.28
C ARG A 74 12.72 -10.07 2.71
N GLU A 75 13.97 -10.49 2.95
CA GLU A 75 14.64 -10.31 4.24
C GLU A 75 14.74 -8.82 4.59
N TYR A 76 15.20 -7.98 3.66
CA TYR A 76 15.28 -6.54 3.88
C TYR A 76 13.92 -5.91 4.17
N LEU A 77 12.87 -6.28 3.43
CA LEU A 77 11.53 -5.78 3.66
C LEU A 77 10.97 -6.23 5.01
N ASP A 78 11.27 -7.45 5.44
CA ASP A 78 10.91 -7.92 6.79
C ASP A 78 11.67 -7.14 7.87
N ASP A 79 12.93 -6.77 7.66
CA ASP A 79 13.68 -6.01 8.67
C ASP A 79 13.28 -4.52 8.74
N ASN A 80 12.80 -3.93 7.63
CA ASN A 80 12.68 -2.47 7.49
C ASN A 80 11.26 -1.94 7.31
N LEU A 81 10.28 -2.77 6.91
CA LEU A 81 8.88 -2.33 6.90
C LEU A 81 8.37 -2.15 8.33
N SER A 82 7.48 -1.18 8.53
CA SER A 82 6.78 -1.05 9.80
C SER A 82 5.88 -2.28 10.05
N GLU A 83 5.66 -2.61 11.32
CA GLU A 83 4.75 -3.70 11.69
C GLU A 83 3.34 -3.47 11.16
N GLU A 84 2.90 -2.21 11.09
CA GLU A 84 1.62 -1.84 10.46
C GLU A 84 1.60 -2.18 8.97
N ALA A 85 2.69 -1.90 8.23
CA ALA A 85 2.78 -2.22 6.81
C ALA A 85 2.77 -3.73 6.58
N LYS A 86 3.57 -4.49 7.36
CA LYS A 86 3.62 -5.96 7.26
C LYS A 86 2.28 -6.64 7.54
N LYS A 87 1.52 -6.10 8.50
CA LYS A 87 0.19 -6.63 8.83
C LYS A 87 -0.86 -6.26 7.78
N LYS A 88 -0.73 -5.07 7.19
CA LYS A 88 -1.70 -4.53 6.23
C LYS A 88 -1.53 -5.16 4.86
N TYR A 89 -0.29 -5.24 4.37
CA TYR A 89 -0.02 -5.52 2.97
C TYR A 89 0.48 -6.95 2.73
N GLU A 90 -0.08 -7.61 1.72
CA GLU A 90 0.57 -8.76 1.10
C GLU A 90 1.66 -8.31 0.12
N ILE A 91 2.76 -9.06 0.01
CA ILE A 91 3.88 -8.69 -0.87
C ILE A 91 3.98 -9.70 -2.02
N TYR A 92 3.67 -9.20 -3.22
CA TYR A 92 3.84 -9.93 -4.47
C TYR A 92 5.06 -9.40 -5.23
N ILE A 93 6.00 -10.28 -5.56
CA ILE A 93 7.21 -9.95 -6.31
C ILE A 93 7.18 -10.74 -7.61
N PHE A 94 7.37 -10.04 -8.73
CA PHE A 94 7.59 -10.67 -10.03
C PHE A 94 8.94 -10.25 -10.58
N LYS A 95 9.56 -11.15 -11.35
CA LYS A 95 10.89 -10.96 -11.90
C LYS A 95 10.85 -10.99 -13.41
N GLU A 96 11.54 -10.04 -14.04
CA GLU A 96 11.64 -9.95 -15.51
C GLU A 96 13.02 -9.45 -15.92
N ASP A 97 13.38 -9.66 -17.19
CA ASP A 97 14.55 -9.06 -17.80
C ASP A 97 14.33 -7.56 -18.06
N ILE A 98 15.08 -6.71 -17.36
CA ILE A 98 14.94 -5.25 -17.48
C ILE A 98 15.32 -4.74 -18.87
N ASP A 99 16.24 -5.40 -19.56
CA ASP A 99 16.68 -4.99 -20.89
C ASP A 99 15.63 -5.36 -21.94
N LYS A 100 14.94 -6.49 -21.75
CA LYS A 100 13.76 -6.84 -22.54
C LYS A 100 12.64 -5.81 -22.34
N LEU A 101 12.35 -5.41 -21.10
CA LEU A 101 11.36 -4.37 -20.80
C LEU A 101 11.69 -3.03 -21.45
N LYS A 102 12.97 -2.61 -21.41
CA LYS A 102 13.42 -1.39 -22.10
C LYS A 102 13.23 -1.48 -23.62
N GLN A 103 13.55 -2.61 -24.23
CA GLN A 103 13.37 -2.82 -25.66
C GLN A 103 11.88 -2.76 -26.05
N GLU A 104 11.01 -3.40 -25.28
CA GLU A 104 9.56 -3.37 -25.51
C GLU A 104 9.01 -1.93 -25.39
N HIS A 105 9.46 -1.17 -24.40
CA HIS A 105 9.08 0.24 -24.23
C HIS A 105 9.60 1.12 -25.38
N GLN A 106 10.84 0.91 -25.83
CA GLN A 106 11.38 1.64 -26.98
C GLN A 106 10.59 1.35 -28.26
N LYS A 107 10.17 0.09 -28.46
CA LYS A 107 9.38 -0.30 -29.63
C LYS A 107 8.00 0.35 -29.62
N SER A 108 7.32 0.42 -28.48
CA SER A 108 5.99 1.02 -28.40
C SER A 108 5.97 2.53 -28.62
N LEU A 109 7.09 3.22 -28.39
CA LEU A 109 7.25 4.65 -28.69
C LEU A 109 7.51 4.95 -30.18
N GLN A 110 7.82 3.92 -30.98
CA GLN A 110 8.09 4.05 -32.42
C GLN A 110 6.86 3.71 -33.30
N GLU A 111 5.78 3.22 -32.70
CA GLU A 111 4.49 2.90 -33.34
C GLU A 111 3.48 4.03 -33.16
#